data_AF-A0A2M9ZK79-F1
#
_entry.id   AF-A0A2M9ZK79-F1
#
_cell.length_a   1.000
_cell.length_b   1.000
_cell.length_c   1.000
_cell.angle_alpha   90.00
_cell.angle_beta   90.00
_cell.angle_gamma   90.00
#
_symmetry.space_group_name_H-M   'P 1'
#
loop_
_entity.id
_entity.type
_entity.pdbx_description
1 polymer ?
#
loop_
_entity_poly.entity_id
_entity_poly.type
_entity_poly.pdbx_seq_one_letter_code
_entity_poly.pdbx_strand_id
1 'polypeptide(L)'
;MIALMDNGFGGSAQGEVITVSESDYFLTRVNAASQSDWVYVSLDAGGLKTSNSGDWDLRFKRFWIGTNSGTGGPKNGGSCDSGSTNWNQTFSGSECTVQVDSSQSQQGQSGTLTENVSPSMADWYSYNGSTHILTPTSNVYIIRSSDGADLFSLQMRDYYSEAGTSGYPTFRWRRL
;
A
#
# COMPACT_ATOMS: atom_id res chain seq x y z
N MET A 1 18.99 30.56 16.85
CA MET A 1 17.56 30.22 16.69
C MET A 1 17.46 29.33 15.47
N ILE A 2 17.56 28.01 15.65
CA ILE A 2 17.40 27.03 14.57
C ILE A 2 15.93 26.62 14.64
N ALA A 3 15.16 26.99 13.62
CA ALA A 3 13.82 26.47 13.45
C ALA A 3 13.95 24.99 13.07
N LEU A 4 13.51 24.12 13.97
CA LEU A 4 13.18 22.74 13.65
C LEU A 4 12.09 22.80 12.58
N MET A 5 12.43 22.40 11.35
CA MET A 5 11.41 22.21 10.32
C MET A 5 10.56 21.02 10.74
N ASP A 6 9.28 21.31 10.85
CA ASP A 6 8.17 20.40 11.07
C ASP A 6 8.29 19.21 10.09
N ASN A 7 8.65 18.02 10.60
CA ASN A 7 8.52 16.75 9.86
C ASN A 7 7.06 16.25 9.91
N GLY A 8 6.13 17.21 9.89
CA GLY A 8 4.70 17.04 9.86
C GLY A 8 4.23 16.86 8.43
N PHE A 9 3.57 15.74 8.24
CA PHE A 9 2.98 15.22 7.04
C PHE A 9 1.66 16.03 6.86
N GLY A 10 1.80 17.32 6.52
CA GLY A 10 0.73 18.33 6.51
C GLY A 10 -0.49 18.01 5.63
N GLY A 11 -1.60 18.72 5.89
CA GLY A 11 -2.90 18.52 5.26
C GLY A 11 -2.82 18.47 3.73
N SER A 12 -3.29 17.37 3.17
CA SER A 12 -2.91 16.88 1.84
C SER A 12 -4.07 16.96 0.85
N ALA A 13 -3.80 17.34 -0.40
CA ALA A 13 -4.78 17.28 -1.49
C ALA A 13 -5.11 15.81 -1.84
N GLN A 14 -6.35 15.54 -2.27
CA GLN A 14 -6.75 14.19 -2.68
C GLN A 14 -5.79 13.58 -3.70
N GLY A 15 -5.38 12.34 -3.46
CA GLY A 15 -4.45 11.61 -4.30
C GLY A 15 -3.00 12.06 -4.23
N GLU A 16 -2.60 12.91 -3.28
CA GLU A 16 -1.18 13.17 -3.03
C GLU A 16 -0.45 11.89 -2.62
N VAL A 17 0.81 11.78 -3.04
CA VAL A 17 1.74 10.73 -2.62
C VAL A 17 3.00 11.43 -2.17
N ILE A 18 3.44 11.15 -0.95
CA ILE A 18 4.70 11.66 -0.40
C ILE A 18 5.57 10.46 -0.08
N THR A 19 6.80 10.46 -0.58
CA THR A 19 7.81 9.45 -0.26
C THR A 19 9.03 10.13 0.32
N VAL A 20 9.46 9.65 1.48
CA VAL A 20 10.71 10.07 2.13
C VAL A 20 11.67 8.90 2.16
N SER A 21 12.95 9.16 1.89
CA SER A 21 14.00 8.17 2.06
C SER A 21 14.43 8.16 3.52
N GLU A 22 14.43 6.99 4.13
CA GLU A 22 15.06 6.71 5.43
C GLU A 22 16.41 6.03 5.19
N SER A 23 17.07 5.58 6.26
CA SER A 23 18.41 4.97 6.20
C SER A 23 18.50 3.76 5.25
N ASP A 24 17.51 2.88 5.29
CA ASP A 24 17.52 1.55 4.64
C ASP A 24 16.18 1.19 3.98
N TYR A 25 15.23 2.12 3.96
CA TYR A 25 13.92 1.95 3.35
C TYR A 25 13.33 3.30 2.92
N PHE A 26 12.25 3.26 2.16
CA PHE A 26 11.43 4.41 1.84
C PHE A 26 10.13 4.35 2.63
N LEU A 27 9.69 5.48 3.18
CA LEU A 27 8.38 5.62 3.78
C LEU A 27 7.48 6.40 2.81
N THR A 28 6.41 5.75 2.37
CA THR A 28 5.44 6.36 1.45
C THR A 28 4.09 6.49 2.14
N ARG A 29 3.49 7.68 2.02
CA ARG A 29 2.12 7.95 2.43
C ARG A 29 1.29 8.38 1.24
N VAL A 30 0.09 7.84 1.14
CA VAL A 30 -0.84 8.11 0.04
C VAL A 30 -2.13 8.67 0.60
N ASN A 31 -2.59 9.82 0.09
CA ASN A 31 -3.94 10.32 0.37
C ASN A 31 -4.96 9.62 -0.53
N ALA A 32 -5.43 8.46 -0.08
CA ALA A 32 -6.44 7.64 -0.74
C ALA A 32 -7.83 7.80 -0.09
N ALA A 33 -8.13 8.99 0.45
CA ALA A 33 -9.35 9.18 1.22
C ALA A 33 -10.64 9.16 0.37
N SER A 34 -10.54 9.33 -0.96
CA SER A 34 -11.66 9.17 -1.90
C SER A 34 -12.27 7.76 -1.83
N GLN A 35 -13.58 7.67 -1.91
CA GLN A 35 -14.31 6.39 -1.97
C GLN A 35 -14.41 5.83 -3.40
N SER A 36 -14.16 6.65 -4.42
CA SER A 36 -14.29 6.29 -5.83
C SER A 36 -12.96 6.25 -6.56
N ASP A 37 -12.03 7.12 -6.20
CA ASP A 37 -10.84 7.38 -7.01
C ASP A 37 -9.65 6.56 -6.52
N TRP A 38 -8.91 6.01 -7.47
CA TRP A 38 -7.65 5.31 -7.23
C TRP A 38 -6.47 6.27 -7.30
N VAL A 39 -5.51 6.06 -6.40
CA VAL A 39 -4.21 6.72 -6.41
C VAL A 39 -3.15 5.70 -6.81
N TYR A 40 -2.37 6.01 -7.84
CA TYR A 40 -1.42 5.09 -8.44
C TYR A 40 0.01 5.47 -8.04
N VAL A 41 0.81 4.48 -7.66
CA VAL A 41 2.18 4.63 -7.17
C VAL A 41 3.10 3.70 -7.95
N SER A 42 4.23 4.23 -8.42
CA SER A 42 5.33 3.44 -9.00
C SER A 42 6.46 3.34 -7.98
N LEU A 43 6.77 2.12 -7.54
CA LEU A 43 7.89 1.81 -6.66
C LEU A 43 9.21 1.88 -7.43
N ASP A 44 9.21 1.45 -8.70
CA ASP A 44 10.38 1.59 -9.59
C ASP A 44 10.80 3.05 -9.78
N ALA A 45 9.84 3.97 -9.79
CA ALA A 45 10.09 5.41 -9.83
C ALA A 45 10.37 6.04 -8.46
N GLY A 46 10.66 5.26 -7.41
CA GLY A 46 10.95 5.79 -6.08
C GLY A 46 9.71 6.10 -5.24
N GLY A 47 8.61 5.39 -5.46
CA GLY A 47 7.35 5.59 -4.73
C GLY A 47 6.62 6.86 -5.16
N LEU A 48 6.74 7.27 -6.42
CA LEU A 48 6.12 8.48 -6.94
C LEU A 48 4.70 8.24 -7.44
N LYS A 49 3.86 9.26 -7.33
CA LYS A 49 2.52 9.27 -7.94
C LYS A 49 2.62 9.16 -9.46
N THR A 50 1.75 8.35 -10.04
CA THR A 50 1.56 8.27 -11.50
C THR A 50 0.06 8.17 -11.84
N SER A 51 -0.29 7.78 -13.06
CA SER A 51 -1.66 7.59 -13.54
C SER A 51 -1.97 6.12 -13.84
N ASN A 52 -3.24 5.80 -14.06
CA ASN A 52 -3.69 4.45 -14.45
C ASN A 52 -3.05 3.93 -15.75
N SER A 53 -2.59 4.84 -16.62
CA SER A 53 -1.92 4.49 -17.89
C SER A 53 -0.40 4.45 -17.75
N GLY A 54 0.16 4.80 -16.60
CA GLY A 54 1.60 4.74 -16.35
C GLY A 54 2.06 3.36 -15.89
N ASP A 55 3.36 3.23 -15.64
CA ASP A 55 3.96 2.02 -15.06
C ASP A 55 3.84 2.07 -13.53
N TRP A 56 2.60 1.99 -13.04
CA TRP A 56 2.28 1.87 -11.62
C TRP A 56 2.41 0.44 -11.14
N ASP A 57 2.86 0.26 -9.91
CA ASP A 57 3.03 -1.06 -9.27
C ASP A 57 1.93 -1.31 -8.24
N LEU A 58 1.55 -0.24 -7.53
CA LEU A 58 0.49 -0.25 -6.52
C LEU A 58 -0.56 0.80 -6.82
N ARG A 59 -1.80 0.51 -6.44
CA ARG A 59 -2.88 1.49 -6.38
C ARG A 59 -3.66 1.41 -5.08
N PHE A 60 -4.15 2.55 -4.62
CA PHE A 60 -4.82 2.71 -3.34
C PHE A 60 -6.17 3.40 -3.50
N LYS A 61 -7.21 2.89 -2.84
CA LYS A 61 -8.51 3.53 -2.69
C LYS A 61 -9.06 3.16 -1.33
N ARG A 62 -9.17 4.11 -0.41
CA ARG A 62 -9.41 3.84 1.02
C ARG A 62 -8.38 2.82 1.50
N PHE A 63 -8.83 1.71 2.09
CA PHE A 63 -7.99 0.62 2.58
C PHE A 63 -7.68 -0.43 1.51
N TRP A 64 -8.26 -0.34 0.31
CA TRP A 64 -8.01 -1.29 -0.76
C TRP A 64 -6.65 -1.03 -1.42
N ILE A 65 -5.89 -2.12 -1.62
CA ILE A 65 -4.56 -2.10 -2.24
C ILE A 65 -4.57 -3.08 -3.40
N GLY A 66 -4.35 -2.57 -4.61
CA GLY A 66 -4.22 -3.37 -5.83
C GLY A 66 -2.83 -3.29 -6.43
N THR A 67 -2.50 -4.28 -7.24
CA THR A 67 -1.28 -4.32 -8.06
C THR A 67 -1.64 -4.25 -9.54
N ASN A 68 -0.67 -3.89 -10.39
CA ASN A 68 -0.89 -3.86 -11.84
C ASN A 68 -0.81 -5.27 -12.43
N SER A 69 -1.83 -6.07 -12.16
CA SER A 69 -1.88 -7.48 -12.55
C SER A 69 -3.31 -8.02 -12.58
N GLY A 70 -3.50 -9.21 -13.15
CA GLY A 70 -4.75 -9.96 -13.04
C GLY A 70 -5.99 -9.15 -13.41
N THR A 71 -6.99 -9.13 -12.54
CA THR A 71 -8.21 -8.30 -12.75
C THR A 71 -8.01 -6.83 -12.40
N GLY A 72 -6.87 -6.48 -11.79
CA GLY A 72 -6.52 -5.12 -11.37
C GLY A 72 -5.84 -4.29 -12.45
N GLY A 73 -5.09 -4.92 -13.36
CA GLY A 73 -4.38 -4.25 -14.44
C GLY A 73 -3.70 -5.24 -15.41
N PRO A 74 -3.31 -4.78 -16.61
CA PRO A 74 -2.87 -5.66 -17.69
C PRO A 74 -1.41 -6.13 -17.59
N LYS A 75 -0.66 -5.67 -16.58
CA LYS A 75 0.79 -5.89 -16.46
C LYS A 75 1.10 -7.13 -15.60
N ASN A 76 2.38 -7.33 -15.29
CA ASN A 76 2.90 -8.51 -14.61
C ASN A 76 3.09 -8.31 -13.11
N GLY A 77 2.45 -7.32 -12.48
CA GLY A 77 2.59 -7.11 -11.04
C GLY A 77 2.08 -8.27 -10.19
N GLY A 78 2.05 -8.06 -8.88
CA GLY A 78 1.44 -8.99 -7.95
C GLY A 78 2.00 -8.82 -6.55
N SER A 79 1.44 -9.56 -5.61
CA SER A 79 1.94 -9.58 -4.23
C SER A 79 1.72 -10.92 -3.55
N CYS A 80 2.50 -11.17 -2.50
CA CYS A 80 2.26 -12.26 -1.57
C CYS A 80 2.66 -11.86 -0.14
N ASP A 81 2.02 -12.49 0.85
CA ASP A 81 2.45 -12.40 2.25
C ASP A 81 3.69 -13.28 2.42
N SER A 82 4.78 -12.70 2.92
CA SER A 82 6.05 -13.43 3.15
C SER A 82 5.95 -14.46 4.27
N GLY A 83 4.87 -14.44 5.07
CA GLY A 83 4.71 -15.24 6.28
C GLY A 83 5.53 -14.72 7.47
N SER A 84 6.20 -13.57 7.33
CA SER A 84 6.99 -12.93 8.37
C SER A 84 6.40 -11.61 8.82
N THR A 85 6.52 -11.33 10.12
CA THR A 85 6.25 -10.01 10.70
C THR A 85 7.54 -9.23 11.01
N ASN A 86 8.70 -9.87 10.83
CA ASN A 86 9.99 -9.28 11.13
C ASN A 86 10.52 -8.51 9.91
N TRP A 87 10.28 -7.20 9.88
CA TRP A 87 10.81 -6.32 8.83
C TRP A 87 12.33 -6.40 8.62
N ASN A 88 13.09 -6.61 9.69
CA ASN A 88 14.54 -6.65 9.62
C ASN A 88 15.09 -7.96 9.05
N GLN A 89 14.21 -8.94 8.77
CA GLN A 89 14.59 -10.14 8.05
C GLN A 89 15.05 -9.78 6.62
N THR A 90 16.02 -10.53 6.11
CA THR A 90 16.39 -10.48 4.70
C THR A 90 15.37 -11.29 3.90
N PHE A 91 14.80 -10.68 2.87
CA PHE A 91 13.87 -11.32 1.95
C PHE A 91 14.54 -11.51 0.60
N SER A 92 14.28 -12.63 -0.07
CA SER A 92 14.72 -12.90 -1.45
C SER A 92 13.55 -13.02 -2.42
N GLY A 93 12.31 -12.99 -1.93
CA GLY A 93 11.09 -13.13 -2.73
C GLY A 93 10.69 -14.58 -3.01
N SER A 94 11.47 -15.55 -2.54
CA SER A 94 11.19 -16.98 -2.67
C SER A 94 10.38 -17.56 -1.51
N GLU A 95 10.07 -16.74 -0.50
CA GLU A 95 9.33 -17.15 0.70
C GLU A 95 7.85 -17.43 0.41
N CYS A 96 7.32 -16.83 -0.66
CA CYS A 96 5.93 -16.94 -1.06
C CYS A 96 5.77 -16.95 -2.58
N THR A 97 4.61 -17.43 -3.03
CA THR A 97 4.24 -17.38 -4.45
C THR A 97 3.44 -16.11 -4.70
N VAL A 98 3.95 -15.23 -5.56
CA VAL A 98 3.26 -14.00 -5.98
C VAL A 98 1.90 -14.33 -6.58
N GLN A 99 0.86 -13.69 -6.04
CA GLN A 99 -0.51 -13.75 -6.52
C GLN A 99 -0.83 -12.49 -7.31
N VAL A 100 -1.60 -12.64 -8.38
CA VAL A 100 -2.15 -11.51 -9.15
C VAL A 100 -3.47 -11.05 -8.56
N ASP A 101 -3.86 -9.81 -8.86
CA ASP A 101 -5.12 -9.25 -8.37
C ASP A 101 -6.32 -10.07 -8.85
N SER A 102 -7.30 -10.22 -7.96
CA SER A 102 -8.59 -10.85 -8.26
C SER A 102 -9.71 -10.12 -7.51
N SER A 103 -10.96 -10.48 -7.81
CA SER A 103 -12.13 -9.90 -7.13
C SER A 103 -12.14 -10.28 -5.66
N GLN A 104 -11.98 -9.30 -4.77
CA GLN A 104 -12.10 -9.45 -3.32
C GLN A 104 -13.36 -8.75 -2.85
N SER A 105 -13.99 -9.33 -1.84
CA SER A 105 -15.21 -8.78 -1.24
C SER A 105 -15.08 -8.69 0.26
N GLN A 106 -15.49 -7.55 0.82
CA GLN A 106 -15.60 -7.35 2.25
C GLN A 106 -17.02 -6.96 2.63
N GLN A 107 -17.53 -7.58 3.69
CA GLN A 107 -18.84 -7.30 4.22
C GLN A 107 -18.77 -6.11 5.19
N GLY A 108 -19.39 -5.00 4.81
CA GLY A 108 -19.61 -3.85 5.67
C GLY A 108 -21.02 -3.86 6.27
N GLN A 109 -21.27 -2.91 7.19
CA GLN A 109 -22.58 -2.74 7.83
C GLN A 109 -23.68 -2.39 6.81
N SER A 110 -23.32 -1.66 5.74
CA SER A 110 -24.25 -1.21 4.69
C SER A 110 -24.28 -2.12 3.46
N GLY A 111 -23.61 -3.28 3.50
CA GLY A 111 -23.57 -4.25 2.40
C GLY A 111 -22.17 -4.72 2.05
N THR A 112 -22.07 -5.50 0.98
CA THR A 112 -20.80 -6.03 0.48
C THR A 112 -20.15 -5.03 -0.47
N LEU A 113 -18.88 -4.70 -0.21
CA LEU A 113 -18.03 -3.97 -1.14
C LEU A 113 -17.16 -4.97 -1.89
N THR A 114 -17.02 -4.78 -3.20
CA THR A 114 -16.23 -5.66 -4.07
C THR A 114 -15.28 -4.83 -4.92
N GLU A 115 -14.00 -5.20 -4.93
CA GLU A 115 -12.95 -4.53 -5.69
C GLU A 115 -11.98 -5.55 -6.31
N ASN A 116 -11.32 -5.16 -7.40
CA ASN A 116 -10.24 -5.94 -8.01
C ASN A 116 -8.91 -5.50 -7.40
N VAL A 117 -8.39 -6.31 -6.48
CA VAL A 117 -7.27 -5.94 -5.60
C VAL A 117 -6.40 -7.16 -5.30
N SER A 118 -5.29 -6.92 -4.60
CA SER A 118 -4.43 -8.00 -4.13
C SER A 118 -5.17 -8.86 -3.09
N PRO A 119 -5.27 -10.20 -3.29
CA PRO A 119 -5.82 -11.09 -2.28
C PRO A 119 -4.96 -11.14 -1.01
N SER A 120 -3.63 -11.15 -1.16
CA SER A 120 -2.70 -11.22 -0.03
C SER A 120 -2.72 -9.96 0.84
N MET A 121 -3.09 -8.82 0.26
CA MET A 121 -3.19 -7.54 0.97
C MET A 121 -4.64 -7.10 1.22
N ALA A 122 -5.65 -7.96 0.99
CA ALA A 122 -7.04 -7.59 1.25
C ALA A 122 -7.30 -7.31 2.75
N ASP A 123 -6.61 -8.05 3.62
CA ASP A 123 -6.77 -7.99 5.07
C ASP A 123 -5.47 -7.56 5.78
N TRP A 124 -4.82 -6.52 5.25
CA TRP A 124 -3.57 -5.97 5.82
C TRP A 124 -3.74 -5.31 7.20
N TYR A 125 -4.96 -5.26 7.73
CA TYR A 125 -5.30 -4.63 9.00
C TYR A 125 -6.22 -5.53 9.85
N SER A 126 -6.21 -5.28 11.15
CA SER A 126 -7.27 -5.71 12.06
C SER A 126 -8.31 -4.61 12.22
N TYR A 127 -9.60 -4.95 12.08
CA TYR A 127 -10.70 -4.01 12.28
C TYR A 127 -11.32 -4.17 13.68
N ASN A 128 -11.42 -3.07 14.43
CA ASN A 128 -12.12 -3.04 15.71
C ASN A 128 -13.59 -2.65 15.50
N GLY A 129 -14.51 -3.62 15.67
CA GLY A 129 -15.95 -3.40 15.43
C GLY A 129 -16.64 -2.41 16.38
N SER A 130 -16.04 -2.08 17.53
CA SER A 130 -16.62 -1.12 18.49
C SER A 130 -16.19 0.32 18.24
N THR A 131 -14.92 0.51 17.85
CA THR A 131 -14.34 1.84 17.61
C THR A 131 -14.28 2.21 16.14
N HIS A 132 -14.52 1.24 15.25
CA HIS A 132 -14.35 1.36 13.80
C HIS A 132 -12.92 1.72 13.37
N ILE A 133 -11.93 1.42 14.21
CA ILE A 133 -10.52 1.68 13.95
C ILE A 133 -9.89 0.51 13.19
N LEU A 134 -9.09 0.83 12.18
CA LEU A 134 -8.33 -0.09 11.35
C LEU A 134 -6.85 -0.01 11.76
N THR A 135 -6.31 -1.09 12.33
CA THR A 135 -4.92 -1.14 12.77
C THR A 135 -4.12 -2.03 11.83
N PRO A 136 -3.08 -1.52 11.15
CA PRO A 136 -2.21 -2.36 10.31
C PRO A 136 -1.69 -3.58 11.07
N THR A 137 -1.67 -4.74 10.42
CA THR A 137 -0.89 -5.89 10.90
C THR A 137 0.60 -5.62 10.69
N SER A 138 1.45 -6.45 11.29
CA SER A 138 2.91 -6.35 11.10
C SER A 138 3.41 -7.21 9.93
N ASN A 139 2.54 -7.75 9.08
CA ASN A 139 2.96 -8.66 8.01
C ASN A 139 3.83 -7.93 6.99
N VAL A 140 4.88 -8.60 6.52
CA VAL A 140 5.72 -8.12 5.42
C VAL A 140 5.26 -8.81 4.15
N TYR A 141 5.01 -8.01 3.12
CA TYR A 141 4.58 -8.46 1.81
C TYR A 141 5.75 -8.37 0.82
N ILE A 142 5.77 -9.29 -0.14
CA ILE A 142 6.60 -9.19 -1.33
C ILE A 142 5.72 -8.64 -2.46
N ILE A 143 6.14 -7.56 -3.08
CA ILE A 143 5.49 -6.91 -4.22
C ILE A 143 6.34 -7.13 -5.44
N ARG A 144 5.76 -7.61 -6.54
CA ARG A 144 6.40 -7.65 -7.85
C ARG A 144 6.03 -6.41 -8.65
N SER A 145 7.02 -5.74 -9.24
CA SER A 145 6.82 -4.60 -10.13
C SER A 145 5.91 -4.94 -11.30
N SER A 146 5.29 -3.93 -11.88
CA SER A 146 4.40 -4.06 -13.03
C SER A 146 5.09 -4.66 -14.26
N ASP A 147 6.37 -4.36 -14.50
CA ASP A 147 7.14 -5.00 -15.58
C ASP A 147 7.57 -6.44 -15.25
N GLY A 148 7.54 -6.82 -13.97
CA GLY A 148 7.94 -8.13 -13.46
C GLY A 148 9.44 -8.28 -13.20
N ALA A 149 10.23 -7.22 -13.36
CA ALA A 149 11.68 -7.25 -13.21
C ALA A 149 12.13 -7.19 -11.76
N ASP A 150 11.37 -6.51 -10.91
CA ASP A 150 11.78 -6.15 -9.55
C ASP A 150 10.83 -6.67 -8.47
N LEU A 151 11.42 -6.93 -7.31
CA LEU A 151 10.70 -7.29 -6.10
C LEU A 151 10.98 -6.26 -5.00
N PHE A 152 9.95 -6.00 -4.19
CA PHE A 152 10.02 -5.10 -3.06
C PHE A 152 9.44 -5.77 -1.81
N SER A 153 10.08 -5.57 -0.67
CA SER A 153 9.47 -5.87 0.63
C SER A 153 8.68 -4.65 1.05
N LEU A 154 7.45 -4.84 1.51
CA LEU A 154 6.54 -3.78 1.93
C LEU A 154 5.87 -4.14 3.26
N GLN A 155 5.80 -3.20 4.20
CA GLN A 155 5.01 -3.35 5.41
C GLN A 155 4.15 -2.11 5.65
N MET A 156 2.86 -2.32 5.87
CA MET A 156 1.92 -1.26 6.24
C MET A 156 2.22 -0.74 7.65
N ARG A 157 2.12 0.58 7.84
CA ARG A 157 2.48 1.29 9.08
C ARG A 157 1.34 2.10 9.67
N ASP A 158 0.48 2.66 8.83
CA ASP A 158 -0.67 3.44 9.26
C ASP A 158 -1.77 3.45 8.19
N TYR A 159 -2.97 3.88 8.58
CA TYR A 159 -4.12 4.16 7.71
C TYR A 159 -4.70 5.57 7.90
N TYR A 160 -4.27 6.30 8.92
CA TYR A 160 -4.82 7.60 9.27
C TYR A 160 -3.81 8.72 9.04
N SER A 161 -4.31 9.92 8.75
CA SER A 161 -3.48 11.13 8.78
C SER A 161 -3.15 11.52 10.22
N GLU A 162 -2.23 12.46 10.40
CA GLU A 162 -1.90 13.03 11.72
C GLU A 162 -3.13 13.64 12.42
N ALA A 163 -4.10 14.13 11.65
CA ALA A 163 -5.36 14.66 12.16
C ALA A 163 -6.41 13.55 12.45
N GLY A 164 -6.06 12.28 12.30
CA GLY A 164 -6.96 11.14 12.50
C GLY A 164 -7.93 10.89 11.34
N THR A 165 -7.72 11.49 10.17
CA THR A 165 -8.58 11.25 9.01
C THR A 165 -8.23 9.90 8.36
N SER A 166 -9.22 9.05 8.12
CA SER A 166 -9.02 7.75 7.48
C SER A 166 -8.73 7.84 5.97
N GLY A 167 -8.04 6.85 5.42
CA GLY A 167 -7.72 6.79 3.99
C GLY A 167 -6.35 7.37 3.66
N TYR A 168 -5.42 7.32 4.62
CA TYR A 168 -4.03 7.75 4.46
C TYR A 168 -3.09 6.56 4.70
N PRO A 169 -3.16 5.49 3.88
CA PRO A 169 -2.24 4.37 4.00
C PRO A 169 -0.80 4.87 3.96
N THR A 170 -0.04 4.49 4.98
CA THR A 170 1.40 4.73 5.10
C THR A 170 2.08 3.39 5.16
N PHE A 171 3.12 3.20 4.35
CA PHE A 171 3.87 1.95 4.28
C PHE A 171 5.35 2.22 4.13
N ARG A 172 6.15 1.31 4.69
CA ARG A 172 7.59 1.26 4.43
C ARG A 172 7.87 0.21 3.38
N TRP A 173 8.86 0.46 2.53
CA TRP A 173 9.25 -0.47 1.50
C TRP A 173 10.72 -0.33 1.13
N ARG A 174 11.31 -1.41 0.62
CA ARG A 174 12.65 -1.42 0.02
C ARG A 174 12.72 -2.45 -1.09
N ARG A 175 13.54 -2.19 -2.11
CA ARG A 175 13.85 -3.15 -3.16
C ARG A 175 14.66 -4.32 -2.57
N LEU A 176 14.42 -5.53 -3.08
CA LEU A 176 15.17 -6.75 -2.73
C LEU A 176 16.51 -6.81 -3.46
#